data_AF-A0A8B7E6K8-F1
#
_entry.id   AF-A0A8B7E6K8-F1
#
_cell.length_a   1.000
_cell.length_b   1.000
_cell.length_c   1.000
_cell.angle_alpha   90.00
_cell.angle_beta   90.00
_cell.angle_gamma   90.00
#
_symmetry.space_group_name_H-M   'P 1'
#
loop_
_entity.id
_entity.type
_entity.pdbx_description
1 polymer ?
#
loop_
_entity_poly.entity_id
_entity_poly.type
_entity_poly.pdbx_seq_one_letter_code
_entity_poly.pdbx_strand_id
1 'polypeptide(L)'
;MSRNCKRMQRAKYHMIAELFIIFNDTLVSQLELVNYFYKLFLFFKLVSSTLLVGLIFALTDKRNAGPSPQVLPLCIGLIVFGIGLAFGINCGYGINPARNLIPRIFTAIAGWKVEALSYQNYYFWAPILAQLLGGVLGAFAYIISIEIHHTTSLDGHTALQERRDTLPVDNRF
;
A
#
# COMPACT_ATOMS: atom_id res chain seq x y z
N MET A 1 -37.85 56.33 13.73
CA MET A 1 -36.73 55.52 13.18
C MET A 1 -37.14 54.95 11.82
N SER A 2 -36.55 55.44 10.71
CA SER A 2 -37.11 55.26 9.36
C SER A 2 -36.98 53.82 8.84
N ARG A 3 -37.95 53.37 8.03
CA ARG A 3 -37.99 52.02 7.43
C ARG A 3 -36.71 51.69 6.64
N ASN A 4 -36.01 52.70 6.13
CA ASN A 4 -34.75 52.56 5.41
C ASN A 4 -33.59 52.16 6.33
N CYS A 5 -33.56 52.63 7.58
CA CYS A 5 -32.54 52.26 8.58
C CYS A 5 -32.61 50.76 8.94
N LYS A 6 -33.83 50.21 9.12
CA LYS A 6 -34.04 48.77 9.39
C LYS A 6 -33.68 47.88 8.19
N ARG A 7 -33.94 48.33 6.95
CA ARG A 7 -33.52 47.61 5.73
C ARG A 7 -32.01 47.56 5.60
N MET A 8 -31.33 48.67 5.88
CA MET A 8 -29.88 48.76 5.78
C MET A 8 -29.17 47.91 6.84
N GLN A 9 -29.72 47.83 8.06
CA GLN A 9 -29.20 46.92 9.09
C GLN A 9 -29.41 45.46 8.71
N ARG A 10 -30.59 45.08 8.20
CA ARG A 10 -30.89 43.70 7.79
C ARG A 10 -30.00 43.24 6.64
N ALA A 11 -29.71 44.12 5.68
CA ALA A 11 -28.77 43.83 4.59
C ALA A 11 -27.33 43.60 5.10
N LYS A 12 -26.88 44.39 6.08
CA LYS A 12 -25.58 44.17 6.73
C LYS A 12 -25.51 42.82 7.43
N TYR A 13 -26.55 42.42 8.18
CA TYR A 13 -26.56 41.12 8.85
C TYR A 13 -26.64 39.94 7.87
N HIS A 14 -27.39 40.07 6.77
CA HIS A 14 -27.39 39.04 5.71
C HIS A 14 -26.02 38.88 5.07
N MET A 15 -25.35 39.97 4.71
CA MET A 15 -24.02 39.92 4.11
C MET A 15 -22.99 39.26 5.05
N ILE A 16 -23.07 39.54 6.36
CA ILE A 16 -22.21 38.91 7.36
C ILE A 16 -22.54 37.41 7.52
N ALA A 17 -23.82 37.03 7.49
CA ALA A 17 -24.25 35.64 7.58
C ALA A 17 -23.82 34.81 6.36
N GLU A 18 -23.96 35.35 5.15
CA GLU A 18 -23.49 34.72 3.90
C GLU A 18 -21.97 34.52 3.94
N LEU A 19 -21.22 35.53 4.39
CA LEU A 19 -19.76 35.43 4.52
C LEU A 19 -19.35 34.36 5.55
N PHE A 20 -20.09 34.25 6.65
CA PHE A 20 -19.86 33.22 7.67
C PHE A 20 -20.19 31.81 7.14
N ILE A 21 -21.27 31.65 6.37
CA ILE A 21 -21.65 30.39 5.74
C ILE A 21 -20.59 29.95 4.72
N ILE A 22 -20.17 30.85 3.82
CA ILE A 22 -19.16 30.56 2.81
C ILE A 22 -17.82 30.19 3.47
N PHE A 23 -17.41 30.91 4.51
CA PHE A 23 -16.18 30.61 5.25
C PHE A 23 -16.26 29.26 5.95
N ASN A 24 -17.38 28.96 6.63
CA ASN A 24 -17.58 27.69 7.31
C ASN A 24 -17.63 26.51 6.32
N ASP A 25 -18.36 26.63 5.22
CA ASP A 25 -18.44 25.59 4.18
C ASP A 25 -17.10 25.37 3.49
N THR A 26 -16.33 26.44 3.26
CA THR A 26 -14.97 26.33 2.71
C THR A 26 -14.07 25.60 3.70
N LEU A 27 -14.10 25.95 5.00
CA LEU A 27 -13.28 25.27 6.00
C LEU A 27 -13.65 23.79 6.18
N VAL A 28 -14.95 23.46 6.20
CA VAL A 28 -15.43 22.07 6.27
C VAL A 28 -14.99 21.29 5.03
N SER A 29 -15.09 21.91 3.84
CA SER A 29 -14.63 21.29 2.59
C SER A 29 -13.12 21.05 2.57
N GLN A 30 -12.31 21.98 3.09
CA GLN A 30 -10.87 21.80 3.22
C GLN A 30 -10.52 20.67 4.20
N LEU A 31 -11.26 20.56 5.32
CA LEU A 31 -11.05 19.48 6.28
C LEU A 31 -11.38 18.11 5.67
N GLU A 32 -12.50 18.00 4.95
CA GLU A 32 -12.90 16.78 4.25
C GLU A 32 -11.92 16.41 3.14
N LEU A 33 -11.40 17.40 2.40
CA LEU A 33 -10.39 17.14 1.36
C LEU A 33 -9.10 16.57 1.94
N VAL A 34 -8.59 17.16 3.03
CA VAL A 34 -7.45 16.61 3.78
C VAL A 34 -7.78 15.20 4.26
N ASN A 35 -9.04 14.97 4.65
CA ASN A 35 -9.48 13.68 5.12
C ASN A 35 -9.43 12.60 4.02
N TYR A 36 -9.96 12.91 2.85
CA TYR A 36 -9.89 12.03 1.69
C TYR A 36 -8.45 11.79 1.24
N PHE A 37 -7.61 12.82 1.28
CA PHE A 37 -6.21 12.68 0.92
C PHE A 37 -5.47 11.66 1.80
N TYR A 38 -5.67 11.66 3.13
CA TYR A 38 -5.04 10.65 3.98
C TYR A 38 -5.58 9.25 3.71
N LYS A 39 -6.90 9.09 3.47
CA LYS A 39 -7.49 7.78 3.17
C LYS A 39 -6.89 7.21 1.90
N LEU A 40 -6.81 8.05 0.88
CA LEU A 40 -6.22 7.71 -0.41
C LEU A 40 -4.74 7.36 -0.26
N PHE A 41 -3.99 8.15 0.51
CA PHE A 41 -2.58 7.91 0.79
C PHE A 41 -2.33 6.58 1.51
N LEU A 42 -3.15 6.24 2.52
CA LEU A 42 -3.07 4.95 3.24
C LEU A 42 -3.46 3.79 2.32
N PHE A 43 -4.49 3.95 1.50
CA PHE A 43 -4.91 2.95 0.53
C PHE A 43 -3.79 2.62 -0.46
N PHE A 44 -3.15 3.63 -1.05
CA PHE A 44 -2.04 3.39 -1.97
C PHE A 44 -0.82 2.78 -1.28
N LYS A 45 -0.56 3.09 -0.01
CA LYS A 45 0.48 2.40 0.77
C LYS A 45 0.18 0.92 0.97
N LEU A 46 -1.06 0.59 1.30
CA LEU A 46 -1.51 -0.80 1.46
C LEU A 46 -1.34 -1.54 0.13
N VAL A 47 -1.91 -1.03 -0.97
CA VAL A 47 -1.82 -1.65 -2.30
C VAL A 47 -0.37 -1.82 -2.76
N SER A 48 0.45 -0.77 -2.62
CA SER A 48 1.87 -0.84 -3.02
C SER A 48 2.64 -1.92 -2.24
N SER A 49 2.36 -2.07 -0.94
CA SER A 49 3.03 -3.07 -0.09
C SER A 49 2.53 -4.48 -0.38
N THR A 50 1.23 -4.65 -0.66
CA THR A 50 0.65 -5.91 -1.16
C THR A 50 1.34 -6.36 -2.44
N LEU A 51 1.49 -5.46 -3.42
CA LEU A 51 2.17 -5.76 -4.67
C LEU A 51 3.64 -6.11 -4.44
N LEU A 52 4.36 -5.33 -3.62
CA LEU A 52 5.77 -5.59 -3.36
C LEU A 52 5.99 -6.99 -2.76
N VAL A 53 5.28 -7.33 -1.69
CA VAL A 53 5.48 -8.62 -1.00
C VAL A 53 5.01 -9.79 -1.87
N GLY A 54 3.86 -9.67 -2.53
CA GLY A 54 3.34 -10.71 -3.42
C GLY A 54 4.28 -10.99 -4.60
N LEU A 55 4.84 -9.95 -5.22
CA LEU A 55 5.80 -10.10 -6.32
C LEU A 55 7.14 -10.64 -5.85
N ILE A 56 7.61 -10.26 -4.65
CA ILE A 56 8.82 -10.85 -4.07
C ILE A 56 8.62 -12.36 -3.89
N PHE A 57 7.50 -12.80 -3.32
CA PHE A 57 7.22 -14.24 -3.16
C PHE A 57 7.12 -14.96 -4.51
N ALA A 58 6.49 -14.34 -5.50
CA ALA A 58 6.45 -14.89 -6.85
C ALA A 58 7.84 -15.06 -7.48
N LEU A 59 8.77 -14.12 -7.25
CA LEU A 59 10.14 -14.21 -7.77
C LEU A 59 11.05 -15.16 -6.98
N THR A 60 10.83 -15.31 -5.68
CA THR A 60 11.70 -16.11 -4.80
C THR A 60 11.27 -17.56 -4.66
N ASP A 61 10.04 -17.93 -5.06
CA ASP A 61 9.63 -19.32 -5.08
C ASP A 61 10.37 -20.11 -6.17
N LYS A 62 11.12 -21.13 -5.74
CA LYS A 62 11.87 -22.04 -6.60
C LYS A 62 10.99 -22.92 -7.49
N ARG A 63 9.72 -23.09 -7.14
CA ARG A 63 8.73 -23.82 -7.92
C ARG A 63 8.19 -22.99 -9.09
N ASN A 64 8.38 -21.67 -9.05
CA ASN A 64 8.03 -20.76 -10.14
C ASN A 64 9.22 -20.58 -11.10
N ALA A 65 8.95 -20.13 -12.33
CA ALA A 65 9.96 -19.74 -13.31
C ALA A 65 10.60 -18.39 -12.93
N GLY A 66 11.33 -18.37 -11.82
CA GLY A 66 12.01 -17.19 -11.29
C GLY A 66 13.32 -16.84 -12.03
N PRO A 67 13.81 -15.60 -11.88
CA PRO A 67 15.10 -15.17 -12.41
C PRO A 67 16.27 -15.91 -11.73
N SER A 68 17.44 -15.91 -12.38
CA SER A 68 18.63 -16.46 -11.76
C SER A 68 19.02 -15.70 -10.47
N PRO A 69 19.65 -16.36 -9.49
CA PRO A 69 20.01 -15.73 -8.22
C PRO A 69 20.85 -14.45 -8.36
N GLN A 70 21.65 -14.36 -9.42
CA GLN A 70 22.52 -13.21 -9.69
C GLN A 70 21.73 -11.97 -10.14
N VAL A 71 20.63 -12.15 -10.88
CA VAL A 71 19.81 -11.04 -11.40
C VAL A 71 18.58 -10.76 -10.53
N LEU A 72 18.25 -11.64 -9.59
CA LEU A 72 17.13 -11.48 -8.66
C LEU A 72 17.14 -10.11 -7.93
N PRO A 73 18.26 -9.59 -7.38
CA PRO A 73 18.27 -8.27 -6.76
C PRO A 73 17.91 -7.14 -7.72
N LEU A 74 18.34 -7.24 -8.99
CA LEU A 74 17.99 -6.28 -10.03
C LEU A 74 16.50 -6.34 -10.34
N CYS A 75 15.91 -7.53 -10.47
CA CYS A 75 14.48 -7.71 -10.69
C CYS A 75 13.64 -7.11 -9.54
N ILE A 76 14.04 -7.34 -8.29
CA ILE A 76 13.38 -6.71 -7.13
C ILE A 76 13.53 -5.19 -7.17
N GLY A 77 14.71 -4.68 -7.53
CA GLY A 77 14.93 -3.24 -7.73
C GLY A 77 14.01 -2.65 -8.80
N LEU A 78 13.80 -3.35 -9.92
CA LEU A 78 12.87 -2.94 -10.97
C LEU A 78 11.41 -2.98 -10.52
N ILE A 79 11.01 -3.92 -9.65
CA ILE A 79 9.68 -3.92 -9.03
C ILE A 79 9.50 -2.67 -8.18
N VAL A 80 10.45 -2.38 -7.29
CA VAL A 80 10.40 -1.18 -6.44
C VAL A 80 10.34 0.08 -7.30
N PHE A 81 11.16 0.14 -8.35
CA PHE A 81 11.16 1.23 -9.32
C PHE A 81 9.80 1.40 -10.01
N GLY A 82 9.22 0.31 -10.53
CA GLY A 82 7.91 0.33 -11.21
C GLY A 82 6.77 0.75 -10.29
N ILE A 83 6.69 0.21 -9.08
CA ILE A 83 5.72 0.64 -8.05
C ILE A 83 5.93 2.12 -7.72
N GLY A 84 7.19 2.54 -7.68
CA GLY A 84 7.60 3.92 -7.50
C GLY A 84 7.09 4.88 -8.56
N LEU A 85 7.21 4.51 -9.84
CA LEU A 85 6.68 5.31 -10.95
C LEU A 85 5.14 5.35 -10.96
N ALA A 86 4.49 4.23 -10.64
CA ALA A 86 3.04 4.13 -10.65
C ALA A 86 2.36 4.84 -9.45
N PHE A 87 2.93 4.70 -8.25
CA PHE A 87 2.28 5.11 -7.00
C PHE A 87 3.13 6.05 -6.13
N GLY A 88 4.31 6.47 -6.58
CA GLY A 88 5.26 7.24 -5.77
C GLY A 88 4.69 8.55 -5.23
N ILE A 89 3.96 9.31 -6.04
CA ILE A 89 3.30 10.55 -5.64
C ILE A 89 2.15 10.27 -4.65
N ASN A 90 1.42 9.18 -4.89
CA ASN A 90 0.24 8.81 -4.12
C ASN A 90 0.55 8.24 -2.73
N CYS A 91 1.70 7.57 -2.54
CA CYS A 91 2.07 6.92 -1.28
C CYS A 91 3.39 7.44 -0.65
N GLY A 92 4.03 8.44 -1.27
CA GLY A 92 5.31 9.01 -0.85
C GLY A 92 6.48 8.02 -0.94
N TYR A 93 6.37 7.01 -1.82
CA TYR A 93 7.34 5.90 -1.97
C TYR A 93 7.57 5.11 -0.66
N GLY A 94 6.68 5.23 0.32
CA GLY A 94 6.83 4.55 1.60
C GLY A 94 6.13 3.19 1.56
N ILE A 95 6.79 2.20 0.95
CA ILE A 95 6.28 0.82 0.79
C ILE A 95 6.74 -0.09 1.95
N ASN A 96 7.82 0.29 2.64
CA ASN A 96 8.42 -0.44 3.76
C ASN A 96 8.28 0.36 5.08
N PRO A 97 7.73 -0.24 6.16
CA PRO A 97 7.64 0.36 7.49
C PRO A 97 8.95 0.99 7.97
N ALA A 98 10.08 0.28 7.84
CA ALA A 98 11.40 0.73 8.29
C ALA A 98 11.85 2.00 7.55
N ARG A 99 11.59 2.08 6.23
CA ARG A 99 11.88 3.27 5.41
C ARG A 99 11.12 4.49 5.89
N ASN A 100 9.93 4.32 6.46
CA ASN A 100 9.11 5.44 6.93
C ASN A 100 9.47 5.84 8.38
N LEU A 101 9.80 4.89 9.24
CA LEU A 101 10.03 5.13 10.66
C LEU A 101 11.46 5.60 10.96
N ILE A 102 12.47 4.99 10.34
CA ILE A 102 13.88 5.28 10.66
C ILE A 102 14.24 6.76 10.41
N PRO A 103 13.90 7.37 9.25
CA PRO A 103 14.19 8.78 9.03
C PRO A 103 13.51 9.70 10.05
N ARG A 104 12.33 9.34 10.55
CA ARG A 104 11.60 10.13 11.56
C ARG A 104 12.23 10.03 12.95
N ILE A 105 12.68 8.84 13.32
CA ILE A 105 13.43 8.65 14.57
C ILE A 105 14.77 9.39 14.47
N PHE A 106 15.44 9.28 13.33
CA PHE A 106 16.69 9.99 13.10
C PHE A 106 16.50 11.51 13.20
N THR A 107 15.49 12.08 12.55
CA THR A 107 15.23 13.53 12.65
C THR A 107 14.86 13.95 14.07
N ALA A 108 14.10 13.12 14.79
CA ALA A 108 13.80 13.37 16.20
C ALA A 108 15.08 13.47 17.05
N ILE A 109 16.04 12.59 16.82
CA ILE A 109 17.33 12.60 17.53
C ILE A 109 18.24 13.72 17.03
N ALA A 110 18.19 14.06 15.73
CA ALA A 110 19.06 15.04 15.08
C ALA A 110 18.72 16.51 15.38
N GLY A 111 17.83 16.77 16.35
CA GLY A 111 17.53 18.12 16.83
C GLY A 111 16.09 18.57 16.64
N TRP A 112 15.28 17.83 15.87
CA TRP A 112 13.84 18.12 15.72
C TRP A 112 12.98 17.51 16.82
N LYS A 113 13.57 16.78 17.79
CA LYS A 113 12.91 16.27 19.00
C LYS A 113 11.57 15.57 18.69
N VAL A 114 10.56 15.74 19.53
CA VAL A 114 9.28 15.03 19.40
C VAL A 114 8.44 15.59 18.25
N GLU A 115 8.74 16.81 17.78
CA GLU A 115 8.08 17.50 16.70
C GLU A 115 8.16 16.72 15.37
N ALA A 116 9.22 15.94 15.17
CA ALA A 116 9.35 15.03 14.03
C ALA A 116 8.32 13.88 14.04
N LEU A 117 7.77 13.54 15.21
CA LEU A 117 6.82 12.45 15.43
C LEU A 117 5.41 12.96 15.75
N SER A 118 5.26 14.18 16.26
CA SER A 118 3.97 14.73 16.70
C SER A 118 3.12 15.34 15.58
N TYR A 119 3.62 15.36 14.33
CA TYR A 119 2.89 15.88 13.18
C TYR A 119 1.47 15.27 13.09
N GLN A 120 0.46 16.15 12.99
CA GLN A 120 -0.95 15.80 12.84
C GLN A 120 -1.42 14.74 13.86
N ASN A 121 -1.23 15.02 15.15
CA ASN A 121 -1.64 14.14 16.24
C ASN A 121 -1.04 12.72 16.13
N TYR A 122 0.28 12.67 15.97
CA TYR A 122 1.04 11.41 15.90
C TYR A 122 0.67 10.52 14.73
N TYR A 123 0.34 11.06 13.56
CA TYR A 123 -0.09 10.29 12.37
C TYR A 123 0.94 9.26 11.86
N PHE A 124 2.19 9.28 12.33
CA PHE A 124 3.27 8.42 11.83
C PHE A 124 2.98 6.90 11.92
N TRP A 125 2.14 6.45 12.85
CA TRP A 125 1.81 5.03 13.04
C TRP A 125 0.85 4.49 11.97
N ALA A 126 -0.07 5.32 11.46
CA ALA A 126 -1.11 4.87 10.53
C ALA A 126 -0.51 4.36 9.20
N PRO A 127 0.44 5.07 8.55
CA PRO A 127 1.17 4.55 7.41
C PRO A 127 1.90 3.24 7.69
N ILE A 128 2.49 3.07 8.88
CA ILE A 128 3.24 1.86 9.26
C ILE A 128 2.30 0.66 9.27
N LEU A 129 1.14 0.78 9.92
CA LEU A 129 0.14 -0.28 9.94
C LEU A 129 -0.38 -0.61 8.54
N ALA A 130 -0.67 0.39 7.70
CA ALA A 130 -1.13 0.14 6.33
C ALA A 130 -0.12 -0.70 5.51
N GLN A 131 1.18 -0.46 5.69
CA GLN A 131 2.23 -1.22 5.01
C GLN A 131 2.38 -2.63 5.57
N LEU A 132 2.31 -2.81 6.90
CA LEU A 132 2.35 -4.14 7.52
C LEU A 132 1.15 -4.99 7.06
N LEU A 133 -0.05 -4.41 7.07
CA LEU A 133 -1.27 -5.07 6.58
C LEU A 133 -1.16 -5.39 5.09
N GLY A 134 -0.65 -4.45 4.27
CA GLY A 134 -0.41 -4.69 2.85
C GLY A 134 0.54 -5.87 2.62
N GLY A 135 1.65 -5.96 3.36
CA GLY A 135 2.57 -7.09 3.25
C GLY A 135 1.91 -8.44 3.56
N VAL A 136 1.10 -8.51 4.62
CA VAL A 136 0.32 -9.71 4.96
C VAL A 136 -0.67 -10.05 3.84
N LEU A 137 -1.40 -9.07 3.31
CA LEU A 137 -2.31 -9.26 2.18
C LEU A 137 -1.57 -9.72 0.91
N GLY A 138 -0.35 -9.24 0.67
CA GLY A 138 0.49 -9.66 -0.45
C GLY A 138 0.88 -11.13 -0.36
N ALA A 139 1.22 -11.60 0.84
CA ALA A 139 1.47 -13.01 1.11
C ALA A 139 0.22 -13.87 0.81
N PHE A 140 -0.95 -13.47 1.34
CA PHE A 140 -2.19 -14.20 1.08
C PHE A 140 -2.58 -14.19 -0.40
N ALA A 141 -2.43 -13.06 -1.08
CA ALA A 141 -2.70 -12.95 -2.52
C ALA A 141 -1.82 -13.90 -3.32
N TYR A 142 -0.53 -14.02 -2.97
CA TYR A 142 0.39 -14.97 -3.58
C TYR A 142 -0.03 -16.43 -3.32
N ILE A 143 -0.38 -16.76 -2.07
CA ILE A 143 -0.80 -18.12 -1.70
C ILE A 143 -2.01 -18.55 -2.53
N ILE A 144 -3.05 -17.72 -2.52
CA ILE A 144 -4.34 -18.02 -3.16
C ILE A 144 -4.19 -18.09 -4.69
N SER A 145 -3.40 -17.18 -5.27
CA SER A 145 -3.35 -17.03 -6.73
C SER A 145 -2.31 -17.94 -7.38
N ILE A 146 -1.19 -18.23 -6.71
CA ILE A 146 -0.05 -18.94 -7.31
C ILE A 146 0.24 -20.23 -6.54
N GLU A 147 0.50 -20.15 -5.24
CA GLU A 147 1.02 -21.29 -4.48
C GLU A 147 0.09 -22.51 -4.49
N ILE A 148 -1.21 -22.30 -4.33
CA ILE A 148 -2.22 -23.39 -4.35
C ILE A 148 -2.24 -24.13 -5.70
N HIS A 149 -1.79 -23.49 -6.78
CA HIS A 149 -1.80 -24.07 -8.12
C HIS A 149 -0.53 -24.84 -8.46
N HIS A 150 0.44 -24.93 -7.53
CA HIS A 150 1.64 -25.72 -7.76
C HIS A 150 1.31 -27.20 -7.74
N THR A 151 1.50 -27.87 -8.88
CA THR A 151 1.35 -29.32 -8.97
C THR A 151 2.45 -29.98 -8.16
N THR A 152 2.07 -30.68 -7.10
CA THR A 152 3.02 -31.44 -6.29
C THR A 152 3.52 -32.58 -7.19
N SER A 153 4.81 -32.60 -7.52
CA SER A 153 5.42 -33.53 -8.50
C SER A 153 5.35 -35.03 -8.12
N LEU A 154 4.58 -35.38 -7.10
CA LEU A 154 4.35 -36.72 -6.60
C LEU A 154 3.28 -37.49 -7.40
N ASP A 155 2.41 -36.82 -8.15
CA ASP A 155 1.45 -37.54 -9.01
C ASP A 155 2.12 -38.06 -10.28
N GLY A 156 3.12 -37.34 -10.81
CA GLY A 156 3.80 -37.70 -12.06
C GLY A 156 4.81 -38.84 -11.90
N HIS A 157 5.70 -38.76 -10.92
CA HIS A 157 6.72 -39.80 -10.73
C HIS A 157 6.17 -41.08 -10.12
N THR A 158 5.22 -40.97 -9.19
CA THR A 158 4.59 -42.16 -8.56
C THR A 158 3.67 -42.87 -9.54
N ALA A 159 2.86 -42.15 -10.33
CA ALA A 159 2.02 -42.78 -11.35
C ALA A 159 2.82 -43.36 -12.53
N LEU A 160 3.95 -42.76 -12.90
CA LEU A 160 4.84 -43.32 -13.93
C LEU A 160 5.64 -44.51 -13.42
N GLN A 161 6.03 -44.52 -12.15
CA GLN A 161 6.70 -45.66 -11.53
C GLN A 161 5.71 -46.83 -11.35
N GLU A 162 4.52 -46.55 -10.82
CA GLU A 162 3.44 -47.53 -10.65
C GLU A 162 2.95 -48.10 -12.00
N ARG A 163 2.87 -47.26 -13.05
CA ARG A 163 2.62 -47.73 -14.43
C ARG A 163 3.78 -48.57 -14.98
N ARG A 164 5.04 -48.26 -14.65
CA ARG A 164 6.21 -49.02 -15.10
C ARG A 164 6.30 -50.38 -14.40
N ASP A 165 5.87 -50.45 -13.15
CA ASP A 165 5.88 -51.66 -12.32
C ASP A 165 4.68 -52.59 -12.58
N THR A 166 3.57 -52.06 -13.12
CA THR A 166 2.37 -52.84 -13.49
C THR A 166 2.39 -53.36 -14.93
N LEU A 167 3.30 -52.87 -15.77
CA LEU A 167 3.45 -53.40 -17.13
C LEU A 167 4.16 -54.76 -17.07
N PRO A 168 3.64 -55.79 -17.77
CA PRO A 168 4.40 -57.02 -17.93
C PRO A 168 5.72 -56.67 -18.61
N VAL A 169 6.82 -57.14 -18.02
CA VAL A 169 8.16 -56.99 -18.58
C VAL A 169 8.16 -57.73 -19.91
N ASP A 170 8.01 -56.96 -20.98
CA ASP A 170 8.26 -57.34 -22.36
C ASP A 170 9.72 -57.82 -22.42
N ASN A 171 9.93 -59.13 -22.31
CA ASN A 171 11.18 -59.79 -22.64
C ASN A 171 11.36 -59.81 -24.16
N ARG A 172 11.54 -58.64 -24.76
CA ARG A 172 12.18 -58.52 -26.08
C ARG A 172 13.58 -57.98 -25.86
N PHE A 173 14.49 -58.97 -25.96
CA PHE A 173 15.88 -58.93 -26.38
C PHE A 173 16.48 -57.56 -26.71
#